data_AF-A0A966YJN4-F1
#
_entry.id   AF-A0A966YJN4-F1
#
_cell.length_a   1.000
_cell.length_b   1.000
_cell.length_c   1.000
_cell.angle_alpha   90.00
_cell.angle_beta   90.00
_cell.angle_gamma   90.00
#
_symmetry.space_group_name_H-M   'P 1'
#
loop_
_entity.id
_entity.type
_entity.pdbx_description
1 polymer ?
#
loop_
_entity_poly.entity_id
_entity_poly.type
_entity_poly.pdbx_seq_one_letter_code
_entity_poly.pdbx_strand_id
1 'polypeptide(L)'
;KAEQRAAAATRIVELVREYGCNVIAVGNGTAGREVESLLAELVVGDLQEQKVAYVFVNEAGASVYSTSQYAREELPEFEAAFRGAVSIGRRLLDPLSELVKIEPANIGVGLYQHDVKARHLHASLNEVVEGCVNYVGVDVNTASPALLRYVAGLNQAVARGIVDWRSAKGAFTSREQFREVPGFGDAAYVQAVGFLKIADGANPLDATWIHPESYPVAERLLEKIGHAATDLGDREKQDEIATALNTLDHAAVADELGVGRLLMADIVEQFKRPGRDPREDLPEPLFKQGVLKFEDLEVGMELRGSVLNVVDFGAFIDIGLHDSGLVHISQLSSGFIRDPHAAVVVGQAVRVWVMELDKTRRRVALTMIDPKSKRRPTDQGRGRPRNSRKEGDQATKSIQPNADGTPRSTGERRERRRSHGGERRREQPRGPRVYSSSRGREPAKPISDEMKTGREPLRTFGDLKQFFDAHHEPSDAPAGKARKRGKKPNPSEPMQAEPKLDQVDPGSGQAAAVAEADHENISVNSGEGVEEPPAGTRGTDPTTPSLGEVAPASGETVASESEGPLTTPAAESTANQLPASSPEAAASEKPETD
;
A
#
# COMPACT_ATOMS: atom_id res chain seq x y z
N LYS A 1 11.62 -23.92 25.75
CA LYS A 1 11.84 -23.32 24.40
C LYS A 1 11.83 -24.37 23.28
N ALA A 2 12.70 -25.40 23.30
CA ALA A 2 12.69 -26.45 22.26
C ALA A 2 11.40 -27.28 22.25
N GLU A 3 10.92 -27.72 23.43
CA GLU A 3 9.67 -28.47 23.57
C GLU A 3 8.45 -27.66 23.08
N GLN A 4 8.39 -26.37 23.41
CA GLN A 4 7.32 -25.48 22.93
C GLN A 4 7.34 -25.31 21.40
N ARG A 5 8.53 -25.24 20.78
CA ARG A 5 8.67 -25.22 19.32
C ARG A 5 8.15 -26.52 18.69
N ALA A 6 8.49 -27.68 19.27
CA ALA A 6 8.03 -28.97 18.78
C ALA A 6 6.51 -29.17 18.96
N ALA A 7 5.95 -28.72 20.08
CA ALA A 7 4.51 -28.73 20.32
C ALA A 7 3.77 -27.83 19.31
N ALA A 8 4.29 -26.61 19.06
CA ALA A 8 3.73 -25.71 18.05
C ALA A 8 3.82 -26.31 16.63
N ALA A 9 4.94 -26.93 16.29
CA ALA A 9 5.15 -27.63 15.02
C ALA A 9 4.09 -28.71 14.79
N THR A 10 3.90 -29.58 15.79
CA THR A 10 2.91 -30.66 15.75
C THR A 10 1.51 -30.09 15.57
N ARG A 11 1.16 -29.04 16.33
CA ARG A 11 -0.16 -28.42 16.25
C ARG A 11 -0.43 -27.78 14.88
N ILE A 12 0.57 -27.15 14.26
CA ILE A 12 0.45 -26.58 12.92
C ILE A 12 0.16 -27.70 11.91
N VAL A 13 0.90 -28.82 11.98
CA VAL A 13 0.70 -29.96 11.08
C VAL A 13 -0.70 -30.56 11.20
N GLU A 14 -1.19 -30.72 12.43
CA GLU A 14 -2.55 -31.18 12.70
C GLU A 14 -3.59 -30.25 12.06
N LEU A 15 -3.50 -28.94 12.30
CA LEU A 15 -4.45 -27.95 11.78
C LEU A 15 -4.45 -27.92 10.25
N VAL A 16 -3.28 -27.95 9.62
CA VAL A 16 -3.15 -27.94 8.17
C VAL A 16 -3.81 -29.18 7.56
N ARG A 17 -3.63 -30.35 8.17
CA ARG A 17 -4.24 -31.61 7.69
C ARG A 17 -5.74 -31.67 7.98
N GLU A 18 -6.18 -31.22 9.16
CA GLU A 18 -7.58 -31.19 9.58
C GLU A 18 -8.44 -30.32 8.66
N TYR A 19 -7.95 -29.12 8.33
CA TYR A 19 -8.70 -28.13 7.54
C TYR A 19 -8.31 -28.10 6.06
N GLY A 20 -7.37 -28.94 5.62
CA GLY A 20 -6.92 -28.99 4.22
C GLY A 20 -6.30 -27.67 3.73
N CYS A 21 -5.58 -26.96 4.60
CA CYS A 21 -4.97 -25.68 4.26
C CYS A 21 -3.85 -25.87 3.23
N ASN A 22 -3.81 -25.03 2.20
CA ASN A 22 -2.76 -25.04 1.17
C ASN A 22 -1.76 -23.88 1.33
N VAL A 23 -2.08 -22.86 2.12
CA VAL A 23 -1.23 -21.70 2.37
C VAL A 23 -1.24 -21.30 3.84
N ILE A 24 -0.07 -20.93 4.36
CA ILE A 24 0.11 -20.34 5.70
C ILE A 24 0.51 -18.87 5.57
N ALA A 25 -0.34 -17.97 6.05
CA ALA A 25 -0.05 -16.53 6.11
C ALA A 25 0.74 -16.18 7.39
N VAL A 26 1.83 -15.44 7.24
CA VAL A 26 2.72 -15.06 8.34
C VAL A 26 2.85 -13.54 8.40
N GLY A 27 2.60 -12.95 9.57
CA GLY A 27 2.85 -11.52 9.78
C GLY A 27 4.35 -11.19 9.63
N ASN A 28 4.67 -10.09 8.95
CA ASN A 28 6.04 -9.62 8.76
C ASN A 28 6.62 -8.86 9.98
N GLY A 29 6.13 -9.16 11.18
CA GLY A 29 6.49 -8.53 12.44
C GLY A 29 7.67 -9.13 13.17
N THR A 30 7.61 -8.97 14.50
CA THR A 30 8.63 -9.48 15.41
C THR A 30 8.68 -11.01 15.34
N ALA A 31 9.90 -11.56 15.36
CA ALA A 31 10.16 -12.99 15.27
C ALA A 31 9.69 -13.69 13.98
N GLY A 32 9.41 -12.93 12.91
CA GLY A 32 8.99 -13.49 11.61
C GLY A 32 10.01 -14.48 11.02
N ARG A 33 11.31 -14.28 11.27
CA ARG A 33 12.38 -15.18 10.80
C ARG A 33 12.38 -16.52 11.52
N GLU A 34 12.13 -16.52 12.82
CA GLU A 34 12.04 -17.72 13.65
C GLU A 34 10.82 -18.54 13.25
N VAL A 35 9.69 -17.88 12.96
CA VAL A 35 8.48 -18.52 12.41
C VAL A 35 8.75 -19.08 11.02
N GLU A 36 9.41 -18.32 10.13
CA GLU A 36 9.77 -18.80 8.79
C GLU A 36 10.67 -20.03 8.84
N SER A 37 11.71 -20.04 9.69
CA SER A 37 12.59 -21.20 9.84
C SER A 37 11.81 -22.44 10.25
N LEU A 38 10.84 -22.31 11.16
CA LEU A 38 9.97 -23.41 11.57
C LEU A 38 9.07 -23.87 10.42
N LEU A 39 8.41 -22.94 9.72
CA LEU A 39 7.50 -23.29 8.63
C LEU A 39 8.21 -23.91 7.45
N ALA A 40 9.41 -23.45 7.11
CA ALA A 40 10.22 -24.03 6.05
C ALA A 40 10.63 -25.47 6.36
N GLU A 41 10.99 -25.78 7.61
CA GLU A 41 11.25 -27.16 8.04
C GLU A 41 10.00 -28.04 7.90
N LEU A 42 8.82 -27.52 8.28
CA LEU A 42 7.56 -28.27 8.19
C LEU A 42 7.12 -28.49 6.74
N VAL A 43 7.20 -27.47 5.88
CA VAL A 43 6.80 -27.55 4.47
C VAL A 43 7.66 -28.56 3.69
N VAL A 44 8.97 -28.61 3.97
CA VAL A 44 9.87 -29.59 3.33
C VAL A 44 9.76 -30.98 3.98
N GLY A 45 9.35 -31.06 5.24
CA GLY A 45 9.20 -32.31 5.99
C GLY A 45 7.73 -32.76 6.11
N ASP A 46 7.14 -32.56 7.30
CA ASP A 46 5.84 -33.12 7.68
C ASP A 46 4.65 -32.69 6.80
N LEU A 47 4.79 -31.59 6.05
CA LEU A 47 3.76 -31.01 5.17
C LEU A 47 4.09 -31.17 3.67
N GLN A 48 5.13 -31.93 3.33
CA GLN A 48 5.57 -32.09 1.94
C GLN A 48 4.47 -32.70 1.05
N GLU A 49 3.70 -33.66 1.59
CA GLU A 49 2.61 -34.34 0.85
C GLU A 49 1.45 -33.38 0.54
N GLN A 50 1.17 -32.42 1.42
CA GLN A 50 0.08 -31.46 1.29
C GLN A 50 0.43 -30.30 0.34
N LYS A 51 1.69 -30.20 -0.11
CA LYS A 51 2.20 -29.13 -1.01
C LYS A 51 1.87 -27.73 -0.49
N VAL A 52 1.93 -27.56 0.82
CA VAL A 52 1.61 -26.29 1.50
C VAL A 52 2.69 -25.27 1.15
N ALA A 53 2.30 -24.03 0.93
CA ALA A 53 3.23 -22.91 0.85
C ALA A 53 3.02 -21.94 2.01
N TYR A 54 3.97 -21.06 2.27
CA TYR A 54 3.80 -19.96 3.21
C TYR A 54 4.12 -18.63 2.56
N VAL A 55 3.51 -17.55 3.07
CA VAL A 55 3.65 -16.21 2.52
C VAL A 55 3.68 -15.19 3.64
N PHE A 56 4.55 -14.19 3.50
CA PHE A 56 4.56 -13.06 4.41
C PHE A 56 3.51 -12.03 4.01
N VAL A 57 2.76 -11.56 5.00
CA VAL A 57 1.72 -10.57 4.87
C VAL A 57 2.10 -9.37 5.74
N ASN A 58 1.83 -8.17 5.23
CA ASN A 58 2.02 -6.96 6.01
C ASN A 58 1.07 -6.98 7.23
N GLU A 59 1.61 -7.00 8.45
CA GLU A 59 0.83 -7.01 9.69
C GLU A 59 0.54 -5.60 10.23
N ALA A 60 0.99 -4.55 9.55
CA ALA A 60 0.90 -3.19 10.06
C ALA A 60 -0.59 -2.80 10.29
N GLY A 61 -0.87 -2.26 11.48
CA GLY A 61 -2.23 -1.99 11.95
C GLY A 61 -3.03 -3.22 12.43
N ALA A 62 -2.52 -4.45 12.38
CA ALA A 62 -3.26 -5.64 12.84
C ALA A 62 -3.51 -5.62 14.36
N SER A 63 -2.56 -5.10 15.13
CA SER A 63 -2.74 -4.87 16.58
C SER A 63 -3.81 -3.81 16.86
N VAL A 64 -3.87 -2.74 16.06
CA VAL A 64 -4.89 -1.69 16.14
C VAL A 64 -6.28 -2.27 15.82
N TYR A 65 -6.40 -3.08 14.76
CA TYR A 65 -7.63 -3.81 14.46
C TYR A 65 -8.02 -4.69 15.66
N SER A 66 -7.12 -5.54 16.16
CA SER A 66 -7.45 -6.56 17.17
C SER A 66 -8.02 -6.01 18.49
N THR A 67 -7.64 -4.78 18.83
CA THR A 67 -8.07 -4.07 20.05
C THR A 67 -9.21 -3.09 19.79
N SER A 68 -9.58 -2.86 18.52
CA SER A 68 -10.67 -1.97 18.14
C SER A 68 -12.03 -2.48 18.61
N GLN A 69 -12.99 -1.56 18.71
CA GLN A 69 -14.39 -1.92 18.94
C GLN A 69 -14.95 -2.75 17.78
N TYR A 70 -14.59 -2.42 16.54
CA TYR A 70 -15.04 -3.14 15.36
C TYR A 70 -14.67 -4.63 15.42
N ALA A 71 -13.42 -4.97 15.77
CA ALA A 71 -13.00 -6.35 15.87
C ALA A 71 -13.63 -7.10 17.05
N ARG A 72 -13.99 -6.40 18.14
CA ARG A 72 -14.75 -6.98 19.26
C ARG A 72 -16.18 -7.31 18.87
N GLU A 73 -16.80 -6.49 18.03
CA GLU A 73 -18.15 -6.75 17.50
C GLU A 73 -18.12 -7.88 16.46
N GLU A 74 -17.08 -7.92 15.62
CA GLU A 74 -16.93 -8.95 14.58
C GLU A 74 -16.55 -10.33 15.15
N LEU A 75 -15.69 -10.37 16.17
CA LEU A 75 -15.14 -11.59 16.77
C LEU A 75 -15.21 -11.51 18.30
N PRO A 76 -16.42 -11.56 18.90
CA PRO A 76 -16.62 -11.31 20.33
C PRO A 76 -15.96 -12.36 21.23
N GLU A 77 -15.95 -13.62 20.80
CA GLU A 77 -15.46 -14.76 21.58
C GLU A 77 -13.93 -14.90 21.56
N PHE A 78 -13.23 -14.15 20.71
CA PHE A 78 -11.79 -14.30 20.51
C PHE A 78 -11.00 -13.21 21.24
N GLU A 79 -9.87 -13.58 21.84
CA GLU A 79 -8.92 -12.60 22.39
C GLU A 79 -8.20 -11.81 21.29
N ALA A 80 -7.61 -10.67 21.67
CA ALA A 80 -6.93 -9.77 20.71
C ALA A 80 -5.86 -10.49 19.87
N ALA A 81 -5.08 -11.40 20.46
CA ALA A 81 -4.06 -12.15 19.72
C ALA A 81 -4.66 -12.96 18.56
N PHE A 82 -5.77 -13.67 18.80
CA PHE A 82 -6.48 -14.43 17.76
C PHE A 82 -7.12 -13.53 16.71
N ARG A 83 -7.71 -12.40 17.11
CA ARG A 83 -8.24 -11.41 16.15
C ARG A 83 -7.14 -10.87 15.23
N GLY A 84 -5.95 -10.61 15.77
CA GLY A 84 -4.78 -10.23 14.98
C GLY A 84 -4.39 -11.29 13.96
N ALA A 85 -4.33 -12.56 14.37
CA ALA A 85 -4.03 -13.69 13.48
C ALA A 85 -5.09 -13.86 12.37
N VAL A 86 -6.37 -13.72 12.71
CA VAL A 86 -7.47 -13.75 11.73
C VAL A 86 -7.32 -12.62 10.71
N SER A 87 -6.95 -11.40 11.15
CA SER A 87 -6.70 -10.28 10.23
C SER A 87 -5.55 -10.58 9.26
N ILE A 88 -4.45 -11.18 9.73
CA ILE A 88 -3.33 -11.57 8.86
C ILE A 88 -3.78 -12.56 7.78
N GLY A 89 -4.56 -13.58 8.16
CA GLY A 89 -5.11 -14.54 7.19
C GLY A 89 -6.05 -13.88 6.17
N ARG A 90 -6.96 -13.00 6.63
CA ARG A 90 -7.92 -12.30 5.76
C ARG A 90 -7.25 -11.31 4.80
N ARG A 91 -6.15 -10.66 5.21
CA ARG A 91 -5.36 -9.79 4.33
C ARG A 91 -4.75 -10.53 3.15
N LEU A 92 -4.44 -11.82 3.29
CA LEU A 92 -3.98 -12.62 2.16
C LEU A 92 -5.11 -12.87 1.15
N LEU A 93 -6.34 -13.09 1.64
CA LEU A 93 -7.50 -13.36 0.80
C LEU A 93 -7.95 -12.09 0.05
N ASP A 94 -8.13 -10.99 0.78
CA ASP A 94 -8.47 -9.70 0.22
C ASP A 94 -7.87 -8.57 1.07
N PRO A 95 -6.69 -8.02 0.67
CA PRO A 95 -6.06 -6.94 1.41
C PRO A 95 -6.95 -5.71 1.55
N LEU A 96 -7.73 -5.36 0.52
CA LEU A 96 -8.52 -4.14 0.50
C LEU A 96 -9.65 -4.22 1.53
N SER A 97 -10.44 -5.30 1.50
CA SER A 97 -11.58 -5.51 2.40
C SER A 97 -11.19 -5.62 3.88
N GLU A 98 -9.96 -6.05 4.17
CA GLU A 98 -9.45 -6.17 5.53
C GLU A 98 -8.76 -4.88 6.03
N LEU A 99 -7.99 -4.19 5.19
CA LEU A 99 -7.28 -2.96 5.59
C LEU A 99 -8.23 -1.77 5.83
N VAL A 100 -9.36 -1.69 5.12
CA VAL A 100 -10.37 -0.62 5.33
C VAL A 100 -11.05 -0.66 6.70
N LYS A 101 -10.92 -1.78 7.43
CA LYS A 101 -11.42 -1.91 8.82
C LYS A 101 -10.58 -1.13 9.82
N ILE A 102 -9.39 -0.70 9.42
CA ILE A 102 -8.45 0.07 10.25
C ILE A 102 -8.52 1.53 9.82
N GLU A 103 -8.43 2.45 10.78
CA GLU A 103 -8.26 3.86 10.45
C GLU A 103 -6.98 4.05 9.63
N PRO A 104 -7.00 4.68 8.44
CA PRO A 104 -5.86 4.66 7.53
C PRO A 104 -4.55 5.19 8.14
N ALA A 105 -4.63 6.20 9.01
CA ALA A 105 -3.47 6.74 9.73
C ALA A 105 -2.80 5.75 10.69
N ASN A 106 -3.51 4.69 11.09
CA ASN A 106 -3.02 3.65 11.99
C ASN A 106 -2.47 2.42 11.26
N ILE A 107 -2.48 2.40 9.92
CA ILE A 107 -1.90 1.29 9.15
C ILE A 107 -0.37 1.26 9.31
N GLY A 108 0.30 2.38 9.58
CA GLY A 108 1.76 2.38 9.75
C GLY A 108 2.51 2.45 8.44
N VAL A 109 2.28 3.51 7.65
CA VAL A 109 2.78 3.63 6.27
C VAL A 109 4.18 4.25 6.17
N GLY A 110 4.76 4.73 7.27
CA GLY A 110 6.09 5.33 7.25
C GLY A 110 6.71 5.54 8.63
N LEU A 111 8.03 5.61 8.67
CA LEU A 111 8.83 5.70 9.89
C LEU A 111 8.50 6.93 10.75
N TYR A 112 8.33 8.08 10.10
CA TYR A 112 8.09 9.38 10.75
C TYR A 112 6.65 9.87 10.59
N GLN A 113 5.69 8.94 10.41
CA GLN A 113 4.28 9.30 10.22
C GLN A 113 3.69 10.08 11.42
N HIS A 114 4.26 9.91 12.61
CA HIS A 114 3.81 10.63 13.81
C HIS A 114 4.40 12.05 13.90
N ASP A 115 5.44 12.36 13.13
CA ASP A 115 6.09 13.67 13.11
C ASP A 115 5.42 14.64 12.11
N VAL A 116 4.51 14.14 11.27
CA VAL A 116 3.73 14.97 10.35
C VAL A 116 2.43 15.45 10.99
N LYS A 117 1.84 16.50 10.43
CA LYS A 117 0.57 17.04 10.91
C LYS A 117 -0.55 16.01 10.69
N ALA A 118 -1.11 15.49 11.78
CA ALA A 118 -2.16 14.45 11.77
C ALA A 118 -3.31 14.76 10.79
N ARG A 119 -3.82 16.00 10.78
CA ARG A 119 -4.91 16.39 9.87
C ARG A 119 -4.57 16.18 8.39
N HIS A 120 -3.35 16.52 7.97
CA HIS A 120 -2.94 16.36 6.57
C HIS A 120 -2.70 14.88 6.24
N LEU A 121 -2.11 14.13 7.18
CA LEU A 121 -1.93 12.68 7.03
C LEU A 121 -3.26 11.96 6.87
N HIS A 122 -4.24 12.23 7.74
CA HIS A 122 -5.57 11.62 7.67
C HIS A 122 -6.27 11.96 6.35
N ALA A 123 -6.27 13.23 5.95
CA ALA A 123 -6.89 13.64 4.69
C ALA A 123 -6.26 12.91 3.49
N SER A 124 -4.93 12.91 3.42
CA SER A 124 -4.19 12.24 2.33
C SER A 124 -4.43 10.74 2.29
N LEU A 125 -4.43 10.06 3.44
CA LEU A 125 -4.63 8.61 3.47
C LEU A 125 -6.08 8.23 3.19
N ASN A 126 -7.05 9.01 3.66
CA ASN A 126 -8.45 8.79 3.33
C ASN A 126 -8.71 8.94 1.83
N GLU A 127 -8.11 9.94 1.18
CA GLU A 127 -8.20 10.12 -0.28
C GLU A 127 -7.62 8.91 -1.04
N VAL A 128 -6.47 8.37 -0.59
CA VAL A 128 -5.90 7.16 -1.19
C VAL A 128 -6.82 5.95 -1.00
N VAL A 129 -7.39 5.76 0.20
CA VAL A 129 -8.28 4.64 0.46
C VAL A 129 -9.56 4.75 -0.35
N GLU A 130 -10.18 5.93 -0.41
CA GLU A 130 -11.33 6.21 -1.28
C GLU A 130 -10.98 5.93 -2.75
N GLY A 131 -9.84 6.44 -3.23
CA GLY A 131 -9.37 6.17 -4.59
C GLY A 131 -9.22 4.68 -4.89
N CYS A 132 -8.59 3.91 -4.00
CA CYS A 132 -8.43 2.46 -4.15
C CYS A 132 -9.76 1.72 -4.14
N VAL A 133 -10.67 2.05 -3.21
CA VAL A 133 -11.99 1.39 -3.10
C VAL A 133 -12.84 1.66 -4.33
N ASN A 134 -12.85 2.89 -4.85
CA ASN A 134 -13.65 3.22 -6.03
C ASN A 134 -13.00 2.74 -7.34
N TYR A 135 -11.67 2.63 -7.38
CA TYR A 135 -10.96 2.05 -8.53
C TYR A 135 -11.22 0.55 -8.67
N VAL A 136 -11.17 -0.19 -7.56
CA VAL A 136 -11.52 -1.62 -7.53
C VAL A 136 -13.03 -1.83 -7.61
N GLY A 137 -13.79 -0.90 -7.04
CA GLY A 137 -15.24 -0.96 -6.83
C GLY A 137 -15.69 -2.10 -5.91
N VAL A 138 -17.00 -2.18 -5.66
CA VAL A 138 -17.54 -2.97 -4.55
C VAL A 138 -18.79 -3.73 -4.96
N ASP A 139 -18.86 -5.02 -4.64
CA ASP A 139 -20.12 -5.79 -4.71
C ASP A 139 -20.97 -5.48 -3.47
N VAL A 140 -22.14 -4.87 -3.72
CA VAL A 140 -23.04 -4.39 -2.67
C VAL A 140 -23.63 -5.51 -1.81
N ASN A 141 -23.71 -6.74 -2.33
CA ASN A 141 -24.33 -7.86 -1.63
C ASN A 141 -23.38 -8.57 -0.67
N THR A 142 -22.08 -8.48 -0.90
CA THR A 142 -21.04 -9.16 -0.09
C THR A 142 -20.25 -8.19 0.78
N ALA A 143 -20.12 -6.91 0.37
CA ALA A 143 -19.28 -5.94 1.05
C ALA A 143 -19.66 -5.67 2.51
N SER A 144 -18.65 -5.36 3.32
CA SER A 144 -18.84 -4.95 4.72
C SER A 144 -19.20 -3.46 4.85
N PRO A 145 -19.79 -3.02 5.97
CA PRO A 145 -20.00 -1.59 6.22
C PRO A 145 -18.70 -0.77 6.23
N ALA A 146 -17.57 -1.40 6.58
CA ALA A 146 -16.26 -0.75 6.61
C ALA A 146 -15.70 -0.48 5.20
N LEU A 147 -16.05 -1.31 4.22
CA LEU A 147 -15.71 -1.09 2.81
C LEU A 147 -16.65 -0.08 2.16
N LEU A 148 -17.97 -0.26 2.35
CA LEU A 148 -19.00 0.59 1.74
C LEU A 148 -18.88 2.07 2.13
N ARG A 149 -18.38 2.39 3.33
CA ARG A 149 -18.22 3.80 3.76
C ARG A 149 -17.23 4.60 2.93
N TYR A 150 -16.35 3.94 2.18
CA TYR A 150 -15.34 4.57 1.31
C TYR A 150 -15.77 4.63 -0.16
N VAL A 151 -16.97 4.14 -0.49
CA VAL A 151 -17.55 4.33 -1.81
C VAL A 151 -17.95 5.80 -1.96
N ALA A 152 -17.64 6.40 -3.11
CA ALA A 152 -17.93 7.79 -3.40
C ALA A 152 -19.41 8.11 -3.18
N GLY A 153 -19.70 9.18 -2.43
CA GLY A 153 -21.06 9.59 -2.09
C GLY A 153 -21.70 8.81 -0.93
N LEU A 154 -21.05 7.78 -0.38
CA LEU A 154 -21.52 7.07 0.81
C LEU A 154 -20.81 7.56 2.08
N ASN A 155 -21.43 7.27 3.22
CA ASN A 155 -20.85 7.51 4.54
C ASN A 155 -21.15 6.32 5.46
N GLN A 156 -20.61 6.36 6.69
CA GLN A 156 -20.77 5.29 7.68
C GLN A 156 -22.25 4.94 7.96
N ALA A 157 -23.16 5.92 7.95
CA ALA A 157 -24.58 5.69 8.23
C ALA A 157 -25.27 4.99 7.07
N VAL A 158 -25.07 5.47 5.84
CA VAL A 158 -25.64 4.84 4.63
C VAL A 158 -25.06 3.45 4.42
N ALA A 159 -23.76 3.26 4.63
CA ALA A 159 -23.08 1.96 4.54
C ALA A 159 -23.71 0.91 5.48
N ARG A 160 -24.04 1.29 6.72
CA ARG A 160 -24.80 0.42 7.64
C ARG A 160 -26.21 0.18 7.14
N GLY A 161 -26.90 1.23 6.70
CA GLY A 161 -28.25 1.13 6.13
C GLY A 161 -28.37 0.17 4.95
N ILE A 162 -27.34 0.11 4.07
CA ILE A 162 -27.29 -0.87 2.96
C ILE A 162 -27.26 -2.31 3.50
N VAL A 163 -26.42 -2.57 4.51
CA VAL A 163 -26.30 -3.91 5.11
C VAL A 163 -27.56 -4.28 5.88
N ASP A 164 -28.17 -3.35 6.61
CA ASP A 164 -29.43 -3.55 7.31
C ASP A 164 -30.57 -3.84 6.32
N TRP A 165 -30.62 -3.09 5.21
CA TRP A 165 -31.61 -3.29 4.15
C TRP A 165 -31.49 -4.69 3.54
N ARG A 166 -30.28 -5.14 3.16
CA ARG A 166 -30.11 -6.47 2.54
C ARG A 166 -30.33 -7.61 3.53
N SER A 167 -30.07 -7.38 4.82
CA SER A 167 -30.35 -8.35 5.88
C SER A 167 -31.86 -8.52 6.09
N ALA A 168 -32.64 -7.44 5.90
CA ALA A 168 -34.09 -7.46 6.09
C ALA A 168 -34.88 -7.88 4.83
N LYS A 169 -34.44 -7.47 3.63
CA LYS A 169 -35.17 -7.69 2.37
C LYS A 169 -34.54 -8.73 1.42
N GLY A 170 -33.33 -9.21 1.73
CA GLY A 170 -32.55 -10.07 0.85
C GLY A 170 -31.59 -9.29 -0.05
N ALA A 171 -30.92 -10.01 -0.95
CA ALA A 171 -29.93 -9.43 -1.85
C ALA A 171 -30.54 -8.37 -2.79
N PHE A 172 -29.76 -7.35 -3.12
CA PHE A 172 -30.07 -6.42 -4.19
C PHE A 172 -30.02 -7.15 -5.54
N THR A 173 -31.01 -6.87 -6.39
CA THR A 173 -31.19 -7.46 -7.74
C THR A 173 -31.12 -6.42 -8.85
N SER A 174 -31.31 -5.14 -8.53
CA SER A 174 -31.11 -4.03 -9.47
C SER A 174 -30.62 -2.79 -8.72
N ARG A 175 -29.84 -1.96 -9.40
CA ARG A 175 -29.26 -0.72 -8.85
C ARG A 175 -30.34 0.26 -8.35
N GLU A 176 -31.52 0.26 -8.95
CA GLU A 176 -32.65 1.13 -8.63
C GLU A 176 -33.11 0.96 -7.17
N GLN A 177 -32.97 -0.26 -6.63
CA GLN A 177 -33.31 -0.59 -5.25
C GLN A 177 -32.44 0.16 -4.23
N PHE A 178 -31.28 0.70 -4.63
CA PHE A 178 -30.45 1.50 -3.74
C PHE A 178 -31.17 2.74 -3.21
N ARG A 179 -32.11 3.30 -3.99
CA ARG A 179 -32.93 4.46 -3.56
C ARG A 179 -33.89 4.13 -2.41
N GLU A 180 -34.17 2.85 -2.17
CA GLU A 180 -35.00 2.42 -1.05
C GLU A 180 -34.25 2.42 0.29
N VAL A 181 -32.92 2.58 0.26
CA VAL A 181 -32.10 2.61 1.47
C VAL A 181 -32.22 3.98 2.15
N PRO A 182 -32.60 4.05 3.45
CA PRO A 182 -32.69 5.30 4.16
C PRO A 182 -31.38 6.11 4.13
N GLY A 183 -31.46 7.37 3.71
CA GLY A 183 -30.30 8.25 3.59
C GLY A 183 -29.56 8.16 2.24
N PHE A 184 -29.91 7.20 1.38
CA PHE A 184 -29.37 7.07 0.03
C PHE A 184 -30.20 7.90 -0.97
N GLY A 185 -30.03 9.22 -0.92
CA GLY A 185 -30.74 10.16 -1.81
C GLY A 185 -30.18 10.19 -3.24
N ASP A 186 -30.86 10.90 -4.14
CA ASP A 186 -30.53 10.95 -5.58
C ASP A 186 -29.09 11.43 -5.86
N ALA A 187 -28.60 12.42 -5.11
CA ALA A 187 -27.22 12.88 -5.26
C ALA A 187 -26.22 11.79 -4.89
N ALA A 188 -26.44 11.08 -3.78
CA ALA A 188 -25.61 9.95 -3.38
C ALA A 188 -25.72 8.81 -4.41
N TYR A 189 -26.91 8.56 -4.95
CA TYR A 189 -27.15 7.56 -5.99
C TYR A 189 -26.26 7.80 -7.20
N VAL A 190 -26.30 8.99 -7.78
CA VAL A 190 -25.51 9.33 -8.97
C VAL A 190 -24.01 9.22 -8.70
N GLN A 191 -23.55 9.54 -7.50
CA GLN A 191 -22.12 9.44 -7.17
C GLN A 191 -21.66 8.00 -6.90
N ALA A 192 -22.50 7.18 -6.27
CA ALA A 192 -22.10 5.86 -5.78
C ALA A 192 -22.38 4.73 -6.78
N VAL A 193 -23.45 4.82 -7.58
CA VAL A 193 -24.01 3.68 -8.31
C VAL A 193 -23.03 3.06 -9.33
N GLY A 194 -22.14 3.87 -9.91
CA GLY A 194 -21.11 3.39 -10.84
C GLY A 194 -20.04 2.51 -10.18
N PHE A 195 -19.88 2.61 -8.86
CA PHE A 195 -18.90 1.86 -8.07
C PHE A 195 -19.51 0.68 -7.31
N LEU A 196 -20.84 0.51 -7.39
CA LEU A 196 -21.59 -0.57 -6.76
C LEU A 196 -22.00 -1.61 -7.81
N LYS A 197 -21.47 -2.81 -7.69
CA LYS A 197 -21.83 -3.96 -8.52
C LYS A 197 -22.92 -4.80 -7.89
N ILE A 198 -23.69 -5.45 -8.77
CA ILE A 198 -24.59 -6.54 -8.43
C ILE A 198 -24.25 -7.69 -9.37
N ALA A 199 -23.49 -8.68 -8.88
CA ALA A 199 -22.97 -9.77 -9.72
C ALA A 199 -24.10 -10.60 -10.34
N ASP A 200 -25.09 -10.99 -9.54
CA ASP A 200 -26.25 -11.80 -9.95
C ASP A 200 -27.51 -10.94 -10.16
N GLY A 201 -27.34 -9.74 -10.70
CA GLY A 201 -28.42 -8.79 -10.93
C GLY A 201 -29.35 -9.19 -12.08
N ALA A 202 -30.56 -8.61 -12.11
CA ALA A 202 -31.51 -8.79 -13.21
C ALA A 202 -30.98 -8.18 -14.53
N ASN A 203 -30.20 -7.10 -14.44
CA ASN A 203 -29.51 -6.50 -15.58
C ASN A 203 -28.02 -6.87 -15.54
N PRO A 204 -27.49 -7.58 -16.55
CA PRO A 204 -26.07 -7.94 -16.64
C PRO A 204 -25.11 -6.73 -16.64
N LEU A 205 -25.57 -5.54 -17.06
CA LEU A 205 -24.77 -4.32 -17.00
C LEU A 205 -24.47 -3.88 -15.56
N ASP A 206 -25.28 -4.29 -14.57
CA ASP A 206 -25.06 -4.00 -13.15
C ASP A 206 -23.84 -4.74 -12.58
N ALA A 207 -23.36 -5.78 -13.26
CA ALA A 207 -22.10 -6.47 -12.95
C ALA A 207 -20.86 -5.77 -13.54
N THR A 208 -21.05 -4.69 -14.31
CA THR A 208 -19.96 -3.89 -14.92
C THR A 208 -19.74 -2.56 -14.21
N TRP A 209 -18.63 -1.88 -14.52
CA TRP A 209 -18.38 -0.51 -14.07
C TRP A 209 -19.04 0.57 -14.95
N ILE A 210 -19.89 0.17 -15.89
CA ILE A 210 -20.64 1.12 -16.72
C ILE A 210 -21.68 1.80 -15.83
N HIS A 211 -21.65 3.13 -15.79
CA HIS A 211 -22.63 3.90 -15.03
C HIS A 211 -24.02 3.80 -15.70
N PRO A 212 -25.14 3.75 -14.95
CA PRO A 212 -26.49 3.66 -15.52
C PRO A 212 -26.84 4.75 -16.53
N GLU A 213 -26.24 5.94 -16.42
CA GLU A 213 -26.40 7.02 -17.41
C GLU A 213 -25.94 6.62 -18.82
N SER A 214 -25.03 5.65 -18.91
CA SER A 214 -24.43 5.16 -20.14
C SER A 214 -25.05 3.86 -20.65
N TYR A 215 -26.05 3.29 -19.96
CA TYR A 215 -26.73 2.06 -20.42
C TYR A 215 -27.32 2.20 -21.83
N PRO A 216 -28.00 3.32 -22.19
CA PRO A 216 -28.54 3.46 -23.54
C PRO A 216 -27.45 3.48 -24.63
N VAL A 217 -26.23 3.86 -24.31
CA VAL A 217 -25.09 3.83 -25.24
C VAL A 217 -24.51 2.42 -25.30
N ALA A 218 -24.35 1.78 -24.14
CA ALA A 218 -23.85 0.42 -24.00
C ALA A 218 -24.74 -0.59 -24.76
N GLU A 219 -26.05 -0.49 -24.62
CA GLU A 219 -27.03 -1.33 -25.32
C GLU A 219 -26.97 -1.13 -26.84
N ARG A 220 -26.94 0.12 -27.32
CA ARG A 220 -26.80 0.42 -28.76
C ARG A 220 -25.50 -0.12 -29.35
N LEU A 221 -24.41 -0.11 -28.58
CA LEU A 221 -23.14 -0.70 -29.02
C LEU A 221 -23.26 -2.23 -29.16
N LEU A 222 -23.90 -2.91 -28.19
CA LEU A 222 -24.15 -4.34 -28.25
C LEU A 222 -25.04 -4.70 -29.44
N GLU A 223 -26.13 -3.97 -29.67
CA GLU A 223 -27.02 -4.16 -30.82
C GLU A 223 -26.26 -4.03 -32.15
N LYS A 224 -25.33 -3.08 -32.25
CA LYS A 224 -24.51 -2.85 -33.45
C LYS A 224 -23.60 -4.04 -33.77
N ILE A 225 -23.11 -4.73 -32.75
CA ILE A 225 -22.31 -5.95 -32.91
C ILE A 225 -23.15 -7.23 -32.95
N GLY A 226 -24.48 -7.11 -32.88
CA GLY A 226 -25.41 -8.24 -32.99
C GLY A 226 -25.64 -9.02 -31.69
N HIS A 227 -25.33 -8.42 -30.53
CA HIS A 227 -25.47 -9.03 -29.22
C HIS A 227 -26.45 -8.25 -28.32
N ALA A 228 -26.92 -8.89 -27.26
CA ALA A 228 -27.74 -8.28 -26.21
C ALA A 228 -26.98 -8.24 -24.87
N ALA A 229 -27.43 -7.42 -23.91
CA ALA A 229 -26.81 -7.34 -22.58
C ALA A 229 -26.78 -8.70 -21.86
N THR A 230 -27.79 -9.55 -22.07
CA THR A 230 -27.85 -10.93 -21.55
C THR A 230 -26.71 -11.82 -22.02
N ASP A 231 -26.13 -11.52 -23.18
CA ASP A 231 -25.00 -12.29 -23.73
C ASP A 231 -23.70 -12.04 -22.96
N LEU A 232 -23.61 -10.94 -22.19
CA LEU A 232 -22.45 -10.67 -21.32
C LEU A 232 -22.32 -11.66 -20.17
N GLY A 233 -23.37 -12.40 -19.82
CA GLY A 233 -23.30 -13.46 -18.79
C GLY A 233 -22.84 -14.81 -19.33
N ASP A 234 -22.75 -14.98 -20.65
CA ASP A 234 -22.43 -16.23 -21.31
C ASP A 234 -20.98 -16.22 -21.80
N ARG A 235 -20.18 -17.18 -21.30
CA ARG A 235 -18.73 -17.23 -21.56
C ARG A 235 -18.40 -17.44 -23.04
N GLU A 236 -19.21 -18.20 -23.79
CA GLU A 236 -18.96 -18.41 -25.22
C GLU A 236 -19.21 -17.14 -26.03
N LYS A 237 -20.28 -16.41 -25.69
CA LYS A 237 -20.64 -15.16 -26.37
C LYS A 237 -19.73 -14.00 -25.98
N GLN A 238 -19.15 -14.01 -24.78
CA GLN A 238 -18.15 -13.02 -24.37
C GLN A 238 -16.94 -13.01 -25.33
N ASP A 239 -16.47 -14.18 -25.78
CA ASP A 239 -15.35 -14.27 -26.72
C ASP A 239 -15.73 -13.73 -28.11
N GLU A 240 -16.97 -13.96 -28.55
CA GLU A 240 -17.52 -13.39 -29.78
C GLU A 240 -17.61 -11.86 -29.71
N ILE A 241 -18.16 -11.34 -28.61
CA ILE A 241 -18.26 -9.90 -28.32
C ILE A 241 -16.86 -9.27 -28.32
N ALA A 242 -15.90 -9.86 -27.60
CA ALA A 242 -14.53 -9.36 -27.54
C ALA A 242 -13.86 -9.32 -28.92
N THR A 243 -14.11 -10.34 -29.75
CA THR A 243 -13.59 -10.42 -31.12
C THR A 243 -14.22 -9.34 -32.01
N ALA A 244 -15.55 -9.20 -31.99
CA ALA A 244 -16.27 -8.17 -32.74
C ALA A 244 -15.77 -6.77 -32.36
N LEU A 245 -15.64 -6.48 -31.06
CA LEU A 245 -15.14 -5.22 -30.54
C LEU A 245 -13.69 -4.94 -30.95
N ASN A 246 -12.82 -5.94 -31.12
CA ASN A 246 -11.45 -5.73 -31.58
C ASN A 246 -11.36 -5.33 -33.06
N THR A 247 -12.36 -5.69 -33.87
CA THR A 247 -12.41 -5.34 -35.31
C THR A 247 -13.07 -4.00 -35.60
N LEU A 248 -13.82 -3.47 -34.63
CA LEU A 248 -14.58 -2.24 -34.74
C LEU A 248 -13.67 -0.99 -34.67
N ASP A 249 -13.95 0.02 -35.49
CA ASP A 249 -13.34 1.34 -35.31
C ASP A 249 -14.06 2.09 -34.18
N HIS A 250 -13.49 2.06 -32.98
CA HIS A 250 -14.07 2.69 -31.80
C HIS A 250 -14.26 4.19 -31.94
N ALA A 251 -13.41 4.87 -32.72
CA ALA A 251 -13.52 6.31 -32.91
C ALA A 251 -14.72 6.67 -33.79
N ALA A 252 -14.90 5.97 -34.90
CA ALA A 252 -16.05 6.17 -35.78
C ALA A 252 -17.37 5.85 -35.08
N VAL A 253 -17.40 4.78 -34.27
CA VAL A 253 -18.62 4.40 -33.52
C VAL A 253 -18.91 5.36 -32.36
N ALA A 254 -17.89 5.91 -31.70
CA ALA A 254 -18.08 6.97 -30.72
C ALA A 254 -18.73 8.21 -31.35
N ASP A 255 -18.24 8.63 -32.51
CA ASP A 255 -18.77 9.77 -33.26
C ASP A 255 -20.21 9.50 -33.76
N GLU A 256 -20.52 8.28 -34.21
CA GLU A 256 -21.86 7.84 -34.62
C GLU A 256 -22.86 7.84 -33.46
N LEU A 257 -22.47 7.33 -32.29
CA LEU A 257 -23.33 7.25 -31.10
C LEU A 257 -23.39 8.57 -30.30
N GLY A 258 -22.58 9.57 -30.69
CA GLY A 258 -22.55 10.89 -30.09
C GLY A 258 -21.89 10.92 -28.70
N VAL A 259 -20.89 10.08 -28.46
CA VAL A 259 -20.21 9.95 -27.16
C VAL A 259 -18.71 10.22 -27.24
N GLY A 260 -18.11 10.58 -26.10
CA GLY A 260 -16.68 10.80 -26.01
C GLY A 260 -15.88 9.51 -26.24
N ARG A 261 -14.70 9.63 -26.87
CA ARG A 261 -13.82 8.49 -27.16
C ARG A 261 -13.36 7.72 -25.93
N LEU A 262 -13.18 8.41 -24.80
CA LEU A 262 -12.79 7.79 -23.53
C LEU A 262 -13.92 6.92 -22.99
N LEU A 263 -15.16 7.45 -22.95
CA LEU A 263 -16.33 6.68 -22.53
C LEU A 263 -16.55 5.43 -23.42
N MET A 264 -16.35 5.58 -24.74
CA MET A 264 -16.42 4.44 -25.65
C MET A 264 -15.34 3.39 -25.31
N ALA A 265 -14.09 3.81 -25.09
CA ALA A 265 -13.02 2.91 -24.72
C ALA A 265 -13.31 2.18 -23.39
N ASP A 266 -13.87 2.88 -22.40
CA ASP A 266 -14.23 2.31 -21.11
C ASP A 266 -15.35 1.25 -21.26
N ILE A 267 -16.42 1.56 -22.00
CA ILE A 267 -17.51 0.61 -22.27
C ILE A 267 -16.98 -0.63 -23.00
N VAL A 268 -16.14 -0.44 -24.02
CA VAL A 268 -15.54 -1.53 -24.79
C VAL A 268 -14.69 -2.44 -23.89
N GLU A 269 -13.87 -1.86 -23.00
CA GLU A 269 -13.06 -2.64 -22.07
C GLU A 269 -13.93 -3.43 -21.07
N GLN A 270 -15.03 -2.83 -20.58
CA GLN A 270 -15.99 -3.53 -19.71
C GLN A 270 -16.70 -4.67 -20.42
N PHE A 271 -16.98 -4.58 -21.71
CA PHE A 271 -17.57 -5.69 -22.47
C PHE A 271 -16.59 -6.82 -22.78
N LYS A 272 -15.30 -6.49 -22.99
CA LYS A 272 -14.27 -7.51 -23.18
C LYS A 272 -14.02 -8.33 -21.92
N ARG A 273 -14.10 -7.69 -20.75
CA ARG A 273 -13.86 -8.32 -19.45
C ARG A 273 -14.88 -7.81 -18.43
N PRO A 274 -16.13 -8.28 -18.49
CA PRO A 274 -17.18 -7.87 -17.57
C PRO A 274 -16.76 -8.22 -16.14
N GLY A 275 -16.97 -7.28 -15.22
CA GLY A 275 -16.74 -7.55 -13.82
C GLY A 275 -15.27 -7.62 -13.37
N ARG A 276 -14.30 -7.45 -14.28
CA ARG A 276 -12.86 -7.56 -13.99
C ARG A 276 -12.42 -6.73 -12.78
N ASP A 277 -11.63 -7.35 -11.92
CA ASP A 277 -10.92 -6.69 -10.84
C ASP A 277 -9.57 -6.15 -11.36
N PRO A 278 -9.29 -4.83 -11.28
CA PRO A 278 -8.03 -4.27 -11.76
C PRO A 278 -6.79 -4.81 -11.00
N ARG A 279 -6.97 -5.44 -9.85
CA ARG A 279 -5.89 -6.05 -9.06
C ARG A 279 -5.37 -7.35 -9.67
N GLU A 280 -6.13 -8.02 -10.53
CA GLU A 280 -5.71 -9.24 -11.22
C GLU A 280 -4.49 -9.02 -12.13
N ASP A 281 -4.26 -7.78 -12.56
CA ASP A 281 -3.08 -7.41 -13.36
C ASP A 281 -1.80 -7.24 -12.55
N LEU A 282 -1.93 -7.22 -11.22
CA LEU A 282 -0.79 -7.02 -10.34
C LEU A 282 0.01 -8.32 -10.17
N PRO A 283 1.33 -8.22 -9.92
CA PRO A 283 2.16 -9.39 -9.66
C PRO A 283 1.61 -10.22 -8.48
N GLU A 284 1.54 -11.53 -8.66
CA GLU A 284 1.12 -12.45 -7.61
C GLU A 284 2.06 -12.42 -6.39
N PRO A 285 1.53 -12.65 -5.17
CA PRO A 285 2.36 -12.84 -3.99
C PRO A 285 3.37 -13.98 -4.16
N LEU A 286 4.55 -13.83 -3.55
CA LEU A 286 5.56 -14.88 -3.56
C LEU A 286 5.28 -15.92 -2.48
N PHE A 287 4.73 -17.06 -2.91
CA PHE A 287 4.59 -18.25 -2.07
C PHE A 287 5.93 -18.98 -1.94
N LYS A 288 6.37 -19.19 -0.71
CA LYS A 288 7.61 -19.87 -0.38
C LYS A 288 7.32 -21.33 -0.02
N GLN A 289 8.19 -22.24 -0.46
CA GLN A 289 8.13 -23.68 -0.16
C GLN A 289 9.35 -24.18 0.62
N GLY A 290 10.24 -23.28 1.03
CA GLY A 290 11.45 -23.63 1.78
C GLY A 290 12.40 -22.44 1.92
N VAL A 291 13.42 -22.62 2.77
CA VAL A 291 14.50 -21.65 2.98
C VAL A 291 15.70 -22.08 2.14
N LEU A 292 16.21 -21.15 1.33
CA LEU A 292 17.46 -21.34 0.60
C LEU A 292 18.62 -21.14 1.58
N LYS A 293 19.66 -21.99 1.49
CA LYS A 293 20.89 -21.76 2.25
C LYS A 293 21.87 -20.95 1.42
N PHE A 294 22.80 -20.26 2.08
CA PHE A 294 23.81 -19.47 1.37
C PHE A 294 24.71 -20.35 0.50
N GLU A 295 24.93 -21.60 0.94
CA GLU A 295 25.73 -22.60 0.24
C GLU A 295 25.10 -23.05 -1.08
N ASP A 296 23.78 -22.92 -1.22
CA ASP A 296 23.04 -23.34 -2.41
C ASP A 296 23.07 -22.26 -3.52
N LEU A 297 23.67 -21.09 -3.24
CA LEU A 297 23.71 -19.98 -4.18
C LEU A 297 24.92 -20.04 -5.11
N GLU A 298 24.63 -19.83 -6.39
CA GLU A 298 25.63 -19.72 -7.45
C GLU A 298 25.51 -18.37 -8.17
N VAL A 299 26.64 -17.82 -8.60
CA VAL A 299 26.65 -16.60 -9.42
C VAL A 299 25.98 -16.88 -10.75
N GLY A 300 25.02 -16.03 -11.13
CA GLY A 300 24.18 -16.18 -12.32
C GLY A 300 22.85 -16.89 -12.07
N MET A 301 22.62 -17.44 -10.86
CA MET A 301 21.35 -18.05 -10.49
C MET A 301 20.21 -17.02 -10.53
N GLU A 302 19.10 -17.38 -11.16
CA GLU A 302 17.86 -16.60 -11.16
C GLU A 302 17.03 -16.97 -9.93
N LEU A 303 16.58 -15.96 -9.20
CA LEU A 303 15.74 -16.09 -8.02
C LEU A 303 14.56 -15.12 -8.11
N ARG A 304 13.49 -15.46 -7.41
CA ARG A 304 12.38 -14.54 -7.12
C ARG A 304 12.51 -14.07 -5.69
N GLY A 305 12.33 -12.79 -5.45
CA GLY A 305 12.38 -12.21 -4.11
C GLY A 305 11.45 -11.03 -3.95
N SER A 306 11.16 -10.66 -2.71
CA SER A 306 10.32 -9.50 -2.39
C SER A 306 11.17 -8.33 -1.92
N VAL A 307 10.82 -7.12 -2.33
CA VAL A 307 11.52 -5.90 -1.88
C VAL A 307 11.20 -5.66 -0.40
N LEU A 308 12.20 -5.74 0.47
CA LEU A 308 12.06 -5.46 1.90
C LEU A 308 12.11 -3.96 2.19
N ASN A 309 13.03 -3.26 1.55
CA ASN A 309 13.26 -1.84 1.77
C ASN A 309 13.92 -1.20 0.55
N VAL A 310 13.61 0.07 0.33
CA VAL A 310 14.18 0.89 -0.74
C VAL A 310 14.97 2.02 -0.09
N VAL A 311 16.20 2.22 -0.54
CA VAL A 311 17.15 3.23 -0.04
C VAL A 311 17.72 4.01 -1.22
N ASP A 312 18.26 5.21 -1.00
CA ASP A 312 18.74 6.09 -2.08
C ASP A 312 19.73 5.43 -3.06
N PHE A 313 20.50 4.44 -2.60
CA PHE A 313 21.51 3.74 -3.40
C PHE A 313 21.06 2.38 -3.94
N GLY A 314 19.83 1.94 -3.69
CA GLY A 314 19.37 0.61 -4.12
C GLY A 314 18.15 0.08 -3.40
N ALA A 315 17.94 -1.24 -3.46
CA ALA A 315 16.87 -1.92 -2.78
C ALA A 315 17.37 -3.22 -2.14
N PHE A 316 16.87 -3.52 -0.94
CA PHE A 316 17.10 -4.78 -0.25
C PHE A 316 15.98 -5.75 -0.61
N ILE A 317 16.36 -6.94 -1.08
CA ILE A 317 15.44 -7.97 -1.56
C ILE A 317 15.62 -9.22 -0.70
N ASP A 318 14.50 -9.73 -0.21
CA ASP A 318 14.42 -11.04 0.42
C ASP A 318 14.32 -12.11 -0.66
N ILE A 319 15.36 -12.93 -0.77
CA ILE A 319 15.43 -14.08 -1.69
C ILE A 319 15.26 -15.42 -0.95
N GLY A 320 14.74 -15.41 0.29
CA GLY A 320 14.58 -16.63 1.09
C GLY A 320 15.85 -17.08 1.80
N LEU A 321 16.83 -16.18 1.96
CA LEU A 321 18.00 -16.36 2.83
C LEU A 321 17.77 -15.68 4.18
N HIS A 322 18.56 -16.06 5.19
CA HIS A 322 18.61 -15.31 6.45
C HIS A 322 19.06 -13.83 6.29
N ASP A 323 19.90 -13.56 5.30
CA ASP A 323 20.46 -12.25 5.01
C ASP A 323 19.88 -11.71 3.69
N SER A 324 19.49 -10.43 3.64
CA SER A 324 18.91 -9.83 2.44
C SER A 324 19.97 -9.57 1.37
N GLY A 325 19.59 -9.72 0.10
CA GLY A 325 20.41 -9.33 -1.03
C GLY A 325 20.24 -7.85 -1.35
N LEU A 326 21.31 -7.20 -1.81
CA LEU A 326 21.26 -5.79 -2.21
C LEU A 326 21.29 -5.68 -3.73
N VAL A 327 20.31 -4.98 -4.31
CA VAL A 327 20.37 -4.49 -5.69
C VAL A 327 20.75 -3.03 -5.67
N HIS A 328 21.91 -2.70 -6.22
CA HIS A 328 22.33 -1.29 -6.35
C HIS A 328 21.44 -0.55 -7.36
N ILE A 329 21.30 0.78 -7.23
CA ILE A 329 20.43 1.60 -8.10
C ILE A 329 20.71 1.40 -9.59
N SER A 330 21.97 1.23 -9.97
CA SER A 330 22.40 0.99 -11.36
C SER A 330 22.05 -0.41 -11.89
N GLN A 331 21.56 -1.29 -11.03
CA GLN A 331 21.19 -2.68 -11.32
C GLN A 331 19.67 -2.91 -11.17
N LEU A 332 18.88 -1.87 -10.86
CA LEU A 332 17.42 -1.96 -10.76
C LEU A 332 16.75 -2.01 -12.14
N SER A 333 17.31 -1.35 -13.15
CA SER A 333 16.77 -1.32 -14.51
C SER A 333 17.86 -1.10 -15.55
N SER A 334 17.57 -1.44 -16.80
CA SER A 334 18.41 -1.15 -17.95
C SER A 334 18.47 0.36 -18.29
N GLY A 335 17.49 1.15 -17.83
CA GLY A 335 17.45 2.60 -17.95
C GLY A 335 18.14 3.34 -16.80
N PHE A 336 18.40 4.63 -16.99
CA PHE A 336 18.92 5.48 -15.92
C PHE A 336 17.81 5.83 -14.93
N ILE A 337 17.96 5.40 -13.68
CA ILE A 337 17.06 5.71 -12.57
C ILE A 337 17.74 6.72 -11.66
N ARG A 338 17.06 7.84 -11.37
CA ARG A 338 17.53 8.84 -10.39
C ARG A 338 17.08 8.50 -8.98
N ASP A 339 15.90 7.93 -8.86
CA ASP A 339 15.25 7.61 -7.59
C ASP A 339 14.79 6.15 -7.61
N PRO A 340 15.36 5.28 -6.74
CA PRO A 340 14.95 3.89 -6.61
C PRO A 340 13.45 3.69 -6.36
N HIS A 341 12.78 4.63 -5.69
CA HIS A 341 11.34 4.56 -5.43
C HIS A 341 10.49 4.67 -6.70
N ALA A 342 11.03 5.17 -7.80
CA ALA A 342 10.35 5.18 -9.10
C ALA A 342 10.45 3.82 -9.83
N ALA A 343 11.35 2.94 -9.40
CA ALA A 343 11.61 1.66 -10.06
C ALA A 343 11.05 0.46 -9.29
N VAL A 344 11.09 0.52 -7.95
CA VAL A 344 10.64 -0.56 -7.08
C VAL A 344 9.88 -0.04 -5.88
N VAL A 345 8.90 -0.84 -5.43
CA VAL A 345 8.09 -0.55 -4.24
C VAL A 345 8.31 -1.65 -3.20
N VAL A 346 8.23 -1.29 -1.92
CA VAL A 346 8.30 -2.27 -0.81
C VAL A 346 7.17 -3.29 -0.95
N GLY A 347 7.50 -4.58 -0.76
CA GLY A 347 6.59 -5.71 -0.93
C GLY A 347 6.49 -6.22 -2.37
N GLN A 348 7.04 -5.51 -3.36
CA GLN A 348 6.98 -5.93 -4.76
C GLN A 348 7.77 -7.23 -4.98
N ALA A 349 7.12 -8.20 -5.62
CA ALA A 349 7.77 -9.41 -6.13
C ALA A 349 8.63 -9.07 -7.35
N VAL A 350 9.92 -9.38 -7.30
CA VAL A 350 10.89 -9.07 -8.35
C VAL A 350 11.72 -10.30 -8.71
N ARG A 351 12.09 -10.39 -10.01
CA ARG A 351 13.06 -11.36 -10.50
C ARG A 351 14.45 -10.75 -10.40
N VAL A 352 15.38 -11.53 -9.86
CA VAL A 352 16.76 -11.10 -9.60
C VAL A 352 17.75 -12.19 -9.97
N TRP A 353 18.97 -11.77 -10.32
CA TRP A 353 20.09 -12.66 -10.57
C TRP A 353 21.21 -12.40 -9.57
N VAL A 354 21.85 -13.46 -9.12
CA VAL A 354 23.02 -13.38 -8.25
C VAL A 354 24.22 -12.86 -9.04
N MET A 355 24.75 -11.70 -8.68
CA MET A 355 25.94 -11.13 -9.32
C MET A 355 27.24 -11.52 -8.60
N GLU A 356 27.23 -11.44 -7.27
CA GLU A 356 28.43 -11.65 -6.45
C GLU A 356 28.04 -12.22 -5.10
N LEU A 357 28.85 -13.17 -4.61
CA LEU A 357 28.68 -13.83 -3.32
C LEU A 357 29.92 -13.60 -2.46
N ASP A 358 29.79 -12.80 -1.40
CA ASP A 358 30.84 -12.64 -0.40
C ASP A 358 30.60 -13.63 0.75
N LYS A 359 31.31 -14.77 0.68
CA LYS A 359 31.26 -15.83 1.70
C LYS A 359 31.77 -15.36 3.07
N THR A 360 32.68 -14.38 3.11
CA THR A 360 33.26 -13.92 4.39
C THR A 360 32.31 -13.04 5.17
N ARG A 361 31.53 -12.20 4.47
CA ARG A 361 30.57 -11.27 5.06
C ARG A 361 29.12 -11.71 4.93
N ARG A 362 28.86 -12.88 4.33
CA ARG A 362 27.52 -13.41 4.01
C ARG A 362 26.66 -12.40 3.24
N ARG A 363 27.26 -11.70 2.27
CA ARG A 363 26.55 -10.71 1.45
C ARG A 363 26.29 -11.24 0.05
N VAL A 364 25.10 -10.95 -0.45
CA VAL A 364 24.69 -11.29 -1.81
C VAL A 364 24.42 -9.99 -2.58
N ALA A 365 25.20 -9.74 -3.62
CA ALA A 365 24.90 -8.67 -4.57
C ALA A 365 23.98 -9.22 -5.66
N LEU A 366 22.87 -8.55 -5.88
CA LEU A 366 21.83 -8.94 -6.83
C LEU A 366 21.73 -7.92 -7.97
N THR A 367 21.19 -8.36 -9.11
CA THR A 367 20.75 -7.47 -10.20
C THR A 367 19.35 -7.83 -10.65
N MET A 368 18.55 -6.82 -11.04
CA MET A 368 17.26 -7.01 -11.71
C MET A 368 17.39 -6.93 -13.24
N ILE A 369 18.61 -6.70 -13.75
CA ILE A 369 18.89 -6.69 -15.18
C ILE A 369 19.29 -8.10 -15.59
N ASP A 370 18.56 -8.67 -16.55
CA ASP A 370 18.90 -9.97 -17.10
C ASP A 370 20.34 -9.95 -17.68
N PRO A 371 21.27 -10.73 -17.12
CA PRO A 371 22.65 -10.79 -17.59
C PRO A 371 22.79 -11.36 -19.01
N LYS A 372 21.78 -12.10 -19.50
CA LYS A 372 21.72 -12.64 -20.88
C LYS A 372 21.11 -11.64 -21.87
N SER A 373 20.45 -10.58 -21.40
CA SER A 373 19.95 -9.53 -22.28
C SER A 373 21.15 -8.81 -22.91
N LYS A 374 21.24 -8.85 -24.25
CA LYS A 374 22.30 -8.15 -24.99
C LYS A 374 22.20 -6.66 -24.66
N ARG A 375 23.06 -6.16 -23.78
CA ARG A 375 23.22 -4.72 -23.56
C ARG A 375 23.48 -4.07 -24.92
N ARG A 376 22.56 -3.22 -25.39
CA ARG A 376 22.95 -2.16 -26.34
C ARG A 376 24.02 -1.35 -25.60
N PRO A 377 25.27 -1.30 -26.08
CA PRO A 377 26.29 -0.50 -25.43
C PRO A 377 25.79 0.94 -25.40
N THR A 378 25.52 1.46 -24.22
CA THR A 378 25.39 2.91 -24.05
C THR A 378 26.74 3.51 -24.41
N ASP A 379 26.70 4.51 -25.28
CA ASP A 379 27.85 5.28 -25.75
C ASP A 379 28.49 6.04 -24.59
N GLN A 380 29.30 5.34 -23.79
CA GLN A 380 30.21 5.91 -22.82
C GLN A 380 31.59 5.36 -23.12
N GLY A 381 32.30 6.03 -24.04
CA GLY A 381 33.68 5.69 -24.33
C GLY A 381 34.31 6.25 -25.59
N ARG A 382 33.63 7.04 -26.44
CA ARG A 382 34.34 7.81 -27.47
C ARG A 382 34.85 9.11 -26.88
N GLY A 383 36.07 9.02 -26.32
CA GLY A 383 36.87 10.18 -25.99
C GLY A 383 36.90 11.16 -27.17
N ARG A 384 36.51 12.41 -26.91
CA ARG A 384 36.67 13.51 -27.86
C ARG A 384 38.12 13.52 -28.36
N PRO A 385 38.38 13.49 -29.68
CA PRO A 385 39.74 13.62 -30.17
C PRO A 385 40.25 15.01 -29.82
N ARG A 386 41.37 15.01 -29.09
CA ARG A 386 42.09 16.20 -28.64
C ARG A 386 42.67 16.87 -29.89
N ASN A 387 42.12 18.02 -30.25
CA ASN A 387 42.49 18.75 -31.46
C ASN A 387 43.97 19.18 -31.37
N SER A 388 44.85 18.45 -32.05
CA SER A 388 46.27 18.81 -32.21
C SER A 388 46.38 19.93 -33.24
N ARG A 389 46.76 21.11 -32.78
CA ARG A 389 47.22 22.22 -33.62
C ARG A 389 48.35 21.71 -34.54
N LYS A 390 48.16 21.90 -35.85
CA LYS A 390 49.26 22.03 -36.81
C LYS A 390 49.21 23.44 -37.40
N GLU A 391 50.33 24.13 -37.24
CA GLU A 391 50.66 25.40 -37.88
C GLU A 391 51.03 25.22 -39.36
N GLY A 392 50.76 26.28 -40.15
CA GLY A 392 51.33 26.59 -41.47
C GLY A 392 50.60 25.95 -42.66
N ASP A 393 50.23 26.64 -43.76
CA ASP A 393 50.67 27.95 -44.25
C ASP A 393 49.77 28.42 -45.44
N GLN A 394 49.89 29.71 -45.79
CA GLN A 394 49.45 30.41 -47.01
C GLN A 394 48.10 31.18 -47.05
N ALA A 395 48.21 32.45 -46.62
CA ALA A 395 47.98 33.68 -47.40
C ALA A 395 46.68 33.87 -48.22
N THR A 396 45.94 34.94 -47.91
CA THR A 396 46.00 36.22 -48.67
C THR A 396 45.23 37.35 -47.95
N LYS A 397 45.91 38.51 -47.81
CA LYS A 397 45.49 39.92 -48.04
C LYS A 397 44.04 40.32 -47.71
N SER A 398 43.71 41.46 -47.09
CA SER A 398 44.44 42.68 -46.73
C SER A 398 43.46 43.73 -46.17
N ILE A 399 43.99 44.73 -45.43
CA ILE A 399 43.50 46.11 -45.20
C ILE A 399 42.79 46.40 -43.86
N GLN A 400 43.57 47.04 -42.97
CA GLN A 400 43.23 48.00 -41.91
C GLN A 400 43.26 49.43 -42.49
N PRO A 401 42.59 50.46 -41.92
CA PRO A 401 43.18 51.27 -40.80
C PRO A 401 42.15 51.81 -39.75
N ASN A 402 42.48 51.81 -38.45
CA ASN A 402 42.96 52.90 -37.54
C ASN A 402 41.88 53.96 -37.18
N ALA A 403 41.78 54.58 -35.99
CA ALA A 403 42.67 54.88 -34.85
C ALA A 403 41.78 55.03 -33.57
N ASP A 404 42.21 55.10 -32.30
CA ASP A 404 43.25 55.94 -31.68
C ASP A 404 43.46 55.53 -30.19
N GLY A 405 44.69 55.72 -29.66
CA GLY A 405 44.91 56.23 -28.29
C GLY A 405 45.13 55.27 -27.10
N THR A 406 46.39 54.87 -26.87
CA THR A 406 46.98 54.41 -25.56
C THR A 406 47.19 55.59 -24.57
N PRO A 407 47.73 55.49 -23.31
CA PRO A 407 48.41 54.37 -22.62
C PRO A 407 48.17 54.24 -21.07
N ARG A 408 48.69 53.16 -20.43
CA ARG A 408 49.72 53.10 -19.31
C ARG A 408 49.12 52.36 -18.08
N SER A 409 49.82 51.57 -17.26
CA SER A 409 51.26 51.35 -17.05
C SER A 409 51.54 50.04 -16.27
N THR A 410 52.78 49.53 -16.42
CA THR A 410 53.64 48.78 -15.45
C THR A 410 53.13 47.41 -14.94
N GLY A 411 53.77 46.27 -15.27
CA GLY A 411 55.17 45.90 -15.00
C GLY A 411 55.21 45.24 -13.61
N GLU A 412 55.51 43.96 -13.43
CA GLU A 412 56.85 43.38 -13.51
C GLU A 412 56.87 41.85 -13.67
N ARG A 413 58.08 41.37 -13.93
CA ARG A 413 58.51 40.14 -14.58
C ARG A 413 59.41 39.36 -13.62
N ARG A 414 59.30 38.03 -13.57
CA ARG A 414 60.39 37.00 -13.51
C ARG A 414 59.86 35.71 -12.86
N GLU A 415 59.84 34.58 -13.57
CA GLU A 415 60.94 33.64 -13.89
C GLU A 415 61.43 32.75 -12.73
N ARG A 416 61.20 31.44 -12.95
CA ARG A 416 61.99 30.25 -12.56
C ARG A 416 62.02 29.85 -11.07
N ARG A 417 61.66 28.58 -10.78
CA ARG A 417 62.55 27.40 -10.82
C ARG A 417 61.80 26.12 -10.42
N ARG A 418 62.24 25.01 -11.02
CA ARG A 418 61.92 23.61 -10.69
C ARG A 418 62.54 23.25 -9.33
N SER A 419 61.87 22.40 -8.54
CA SER A 419 62.34 21.04 -8.15
C SER A 419 61.65 20.46 -6.90
N HIS A 420 61.22 19.19 -7.04
CA HIS A 420 61.33 18.04 -6.11
C HIS A 420 60.73 18.06 -4.68
N GLY A 421 60.14 16.90 -4.35
CA GLY A 421 60.26 16.28 -3.02
C GLY A 421 59.03 16.44 -2.13
N GLY A 422 58.35 15.33 -1.85
CA GLY A 422 57.10 15.29 -1.10
C GLY A 422 57.26 15.45 0.41
N GLU A 423 56.12 15.65 1.09
CA GLU A 423 55.80 14.99 2.34
C GLU A 423 54.33 15.21 2.74
N ARG A 424 53.83 14.24 3.49
CA ARG A 424 52.44 14.01 3.89
C ARG A 424 51.88 15.18 4.70
N ARG A 425 50.68 15.64 4.38
CA ARG A 425 49.89 16.50 5.28
C ARG A 425 48.56 15.82 5.62
N ARG A 426 48.39 15.51 6.91
CA ARG A 426 47.16 15.05 7.56
C ARG A 426 46.00 15.98 7.18
N GLU A 427 44.93 15.43 6.62
CA GLU A 427 43.65 16.13 6.49
C GLU A 427 42.94 16.14 7.84
N GLN A 428 42.64 17.33 8.36
CA GLN A 428 41.71 17.51 9.48
C GLN A 428 40.27 17.48 8.93
N PRO A 429 39.30 16.93 9.69
CA PRO A 429 37.90 16.88 9.26
C PRO A 429 37.30 18.30 9.28
N ARG A 430 36.66 18.68 8.17
CA ARG A 430 35.90 19.94 8.06
C ARG A 430 34.63 19.82 8.91
N GLY A 431 34.49 20.70 9.92
CA GLY A 431 33.25 20.85 10.69
C GLY A 431 32.06 21.36 9.84
N PRO A 432 30.83 21.27 10.36
CA PRO A 432 29.62 21.58 9.61
C PRO A 432 29.52 23.07 9.24
N ARG A 433 29.13 23.35 7.99
CA ARG A 433 28.88 24.70 7.48
C ARG A 433 27.68 25.31 8.18
N VAL A 434 27.90 26.35 8.98
CA VAL A 434 26.84 27.22 9.50
C VAL A 434 26.41 28.18 8.38
N TYR A 435 25.14 28.13 8.00
CA TYR A 435 24.55 29.09 7.06
C TYR A 435 24.25 30.40 7.81
N SER A 436 25.02 31.45 7.57
CA SER A 436 24.72 32.80 8.08
C SER A 436 23.75 33.50 7.13
N SER A 437 22.45 33.57 7.47
CA SER A 437 21.49 34.41 6.75
C SER A 437 21.50 35.82 7.34
N SER A 438 22.35 36.70 6.82
CA SER A 438 22.24 38.14 7.07
C SER A 438 22.61 38.93 5.81
N ARG A 439 21.69 38.98 4.84
CA ARG A 439 21.60 40.13 3.93
C ARG A 439 20.48 41.01 4.48
N GLY A 440 20.84 42.20 4.97
CA GLY A 440 19.87 43.19 5.40
C GLY A 440 18.90 43.51 4.27
N ARG A 441 17.60 43.41 4.53
CA ARG A 441 16.57 43.93 3.62
C ARG A 441 16.57 45.44 3.73
N GLU A 442 16.72 46.13 2.60
CA GLU A 442 16.45 47.57 2.51
C GLU A 442 14.98 47.83 2.91
N PRO A 443 14.70 48.95 3.61
CA PRO A 443 13.34 49.29 4.02
C PRO A 443 12.42 49.47 2.78
N ALA A 444 11.20 48.92 2.87
CA ALA A 444 10.23 48.98 1.78
C ALA A 444 9.86 50.43 1.44
N LYS A 445 9.81 50.76 0.15
CA LYS A 445 9.39 52.08 -0.33
C LYS A 445 7.91 52.33 0.04
N PRO A 446 7.53 53.55 0.45
CA PRO A 446 6.14 53.88 0.75
C PRO A 446 5.25 53.86 -0.51
N ILE A 447 3.98 53.49 -0.36
CA ILE A 447 2.97 53.53 -1.44
C ILE A 447 2.70 54.96 -1.92
N SER A 448 2.48 55.14 -3.23
CA SER A 448 2.11 56.43 -3.83
C SER A 448 0.68 56.82 -3.46
N ASP A 449 0.35 58.11 -3.55
CA ASP A 449 -1.02 58.59 -3.27
C ASP A 449 -2.04 58.10 -4.33
N GLU A 450 -1.59 57.77 -5.53
CA GLU A 450 -2.41 57.14 -6.58
C GLU A 450 -2.73 55.67 -6.23
N MET A 451 -1.80 54.94 -5.58
CA MET A 451 -2.05 53.61 -5.03
C MET A 451 -2.98 53.63 -3.81
N LYS A 452 -2.94 54.70 -3.00
CA LYS A 452 -3.88 54.88 -1.87
C LYS A 452 -5.32 55.13 -2.33
N THR A 453 -5.48 55.77 -3.50
CA THR A 453 -6.79 56.12 -4.08
C THR A 453 -7.31 55.09 -5.08
N GLY A 454 -6.57 53.99 -5.30
CA GLY A 454 -6.98 52.86 -6.15
C GLY A 454 -6.84 53.11 -7.65
N ARG A 455 -6.14 54.17 -8.07
CA ARG A 455 -5.91 54.49 -9.50
C ARG A 455 -4.73 53.73 -10.10
N GLU A 456 -3.81 53.24 -9.27
CA GLU A 456 -2.72 52.34 -9.65
C GLU A 456 -2.75 51.01 -8.87
N PRO A 457 -2.39 49.88 -9.48
CA PRO A 457 -2.32 48.59 -8.80
C PRO A 457 -1.13 48.49 -7.84
N LEU A 458 -1.35 47.83 -6.70
CA LEU A 458 -0.32 47.57 -5.69
C LEU A 458 0.69 46.53 -6.20
N ARG A 459 1.99 46.76 -6.00
CA ARG A 459 3.05 45.98 -6.66
C ARG A 459 3.52 44.78 -5.85
N THR A 460 3.46 44.87 -4.53
CA THR A 460 3.95 43.83 -3.62
C THR A 460 3.02 43.63 -2.44
N PHE A 461 3.17 42.50 -1.74
CA PHE A 461 2.46 42.26 -0.48
C PHE A 461 2.78 43.31 0.60
N GLY A 462 3.95 43.94 0.53
CA GLY A 462 4.31 45.07 1.39
C GLY A 462 3.46 46.31 1.13
N ASP A 463 3.15 46.60 -0.13
CA ASP A 463 2.30 47.72 -0.55
C ASP A 463 0.85 47.51 -0.06
N LEU A 464 0.37 46.26 -0.12
CA LEU A 464 -0.95 45.88 0.38
C LEU A 464 -1.09 46.09 1.90
N LYS A 465 -0.05 45.71 2.66
CA LYS A 465 -0.04 45.95 4.11
C LYS A 465 -0.06 47.45 4.42
N GLN A 466 0.74 48.26 3.71
CA GLN A 466 0.75 49.71 3.90
C GLN A 466 -0.58 50.37 3.53
N PHE A 467 -1.25 49.88 2.49
CA PHE A 467 -2.59 50.34 2.10
C PHE A 467 -3.61 50.03 3.20
N PHE A 468 -3.59 48.83 3.76
CA PHE A 468 -4.50 48.41 4.82
C PHE A 468 -4.29 49.21 6.11
N ASP A 469 -3.03 49.41 6.50
CA ASP A 469 -2.63 50.18 7.68
C ASP A 469 -3.00 51.67 7.55
N ALA A 470 -3.08 52.22 6.33
CA ALA A 470 -3.44 53.62 6.08
C ALA A 470 -4.97 53.88 6.04
N HIS A 471 -5.77 52.85 5.79
CA HIS A 471 -7.24 52.96 5.62
C HIS A 471 -8.04 52.43 6.81
N HIS A 472 -7.38 52.01 7.89
CA HIS A 472 -8.04 51.62 9.15
C HIS A 472 -7.67 52.60 10.26
N GLU A 473 -8.60 53.49 10.64
CA GLU A 473 -8.54 54.15 11.96
C GLU A 473 -9.03 53.18 13.05
N PRO A 474 -8.39 53.16 14.24
CA PRO A 474 -8.75 52.23 15.31
C PRO A 474 -10.01 52.71 16.04
N SER A 475 -11.10 51.94 15.98
CA SER A 475 -12.28 52.13 16.85
C SER A 475 -12.31 51.09 17.99
N ASP A 476 -12.92 51.49 19.10
CA ASP A 476 -12.73 51.04 20.49
C ASP A 476 -12.87 49.53 20.86
N ALA A 477 -11.83 49.04 21.57
CA ALA A 477 -11.76 48.09 22.72
C ALA A 477 -12.21 46.60 22.61
N PRO A 478 -11.72 45.67 23.49
CA PRO A 478 -10.83 45.85 24.65
C PRO A 478 -9.53 45.00 24.65
N ALA A 479 -8.61 45.42 25.52
CA ALA A 479 -7.23 44.97 25.63
C ALA A 479 -7.05 43.58 26.28
N GLY A 480 -6.47 42.63 25.53
CA GLY A 480 -5.89 41.38 26.02
C GLY A 480 -4.40 41.30 25.70
N LYS A 481 -3.56 41.34 26.74
CA LYS A 481 -2.10 41.55 26.69
C LYS A 481 -1.31 40.42 26.01
N ALA A 482 -0.65 40.72 24.88
CA ALA A 482 0.45 39.92 24.36
C ALA A 482 1.78 40.32 25.02
N ARG A 483 2.35 39.44 25.85
CA ARG A 483 3.69 39.59 26.45
C ARG A 483 4.78 39.50 25.37
N LYS A 484 5.53 40.59 25.16
CA LYS A 484 6.79 40.59 24.40
C LYS A 484 7.87 39.82 25.18
N ARG A 485 8.52 38.88 24.49
CA ARG A 485 9.77 38.24 24.90
C ARG A 485 10.88 39.29 25.03
N GLY A 486 11.28 39.57 26.26
CA GLY A 486 12.46 40.34 26.62
C GLY A 486 13.68 39.44 26.86
N LYS A 487 14.83 39.99 26.46
CA LYS A 487 16.21 39.52 26.55
C LYS A 487 16.57 38.96 27.95
N LYS A 488 17.28 37.82 28.01
CA LYS A 488 17.84 37.23 29.25
C LYS A 488 18.81 38.18 29.96
N PRO A 489 18.75 38.28 31.30
CA PRO A 489 19.91 38.49 32.15
C PRO A 489 20.17 37.27 33.08
N ASN A 490 21.40 37.20 33.59
CA ASN A 490 21.99 36.10 34.37
C ASN A 490 21.40 35.93 35.79
N PRO A 491 21.66 34.81 36.49
CA PRO A 491 20.98 34.43 37.73
C PRO A 491 21.74 34.89 38.98
N SER A 492 21.02 35.45 39.95
CA SER A 492 21.45 35.54 41.34
C SER A 492 20.26 35.91 42.24
N GLU A 493 19.77 34.89 42.96
CA GLU A 493 19.24 34.92 44.33
C GLU A 493 17.85 35.53 44.68
N PRO A 494 17.24 35.06 45.80
CA PRO A 494 15.80 34.86 45.94
C PRO A 494 15.14 35.79 46.99
N MET A 495 13.79 35.82 47.05
CA MET A 495 12.97 36.09 48.26
C MET A 495 11.47 36.06 47.89
N GLN A 496 10.67 35.18 48.49
CA GLN A 496 9.85 35.33 49.72
C GLN A 496 8.37 35.73 49.47
N ALA A 497 7.50 34.75 49.74
CA ALA A 497 6.25 34.71 50.50
C ALA A 497 5.35 35.94 50.73
N GLU A 498 4.04 35.66 50.49
CA GLU A 498 2.81 36.08 51.21
C GLU A 498 2.23 37.51 51.01
N PRO A 499 0.94 37.79 51.32
CA PRO A 499 -0.08 37.00 52.06
C PRO A 499 -1.52 36.94 51.46
N LYS A 500 -2.39 36.21 52.20
CA LYS A 500 -3.84 35.94 52.05
C LYS A 500 -4.75 37.14 52.38
N LEU A 501 -6.02 37.13 51.91
CA LEU A 501 -7.19 37.58 52.68
C LEU A 501 -8.55 37.12 52.10
N ASP A 502 -9.29 36.36 52.92
CA ASP A 502 -10.74 36.25 53.22
C ASP A 502 -11.83 36.46 52.14
N GLN A 503 -12.58 35.39 51.81
CA GLN A 503 -13.88 34.93 52.38
C GLN A 503 -15.13 35.72 51.93
N VAL A 504 -15.94 35.11 51.05
CA VAL A 504 -17.42 35.05 51.16
C VAL A 504 -17.90 33.77 50.44
N ASP A 505 -18.67 32.94 51.16
CA ASP A 505 -19.49 31.81 50.68
C ASP A 505 -20.98 32.19 50.97
N PRO A 506 -22.07 31.51 50.51
CA PRO A 506 -22.14 30.21 49.84
C PRO A 506 -23.15 30.10 48.67
N GLY A 507 -23.18 28.95 47.98
CA GLY A 507 -24.33 28.59 47.14
C GLY A 507 -24.16 27.46 46.13
N SER A 508 -24.08 26.22 46.62
CA SER A 508 -24.63 24.96 46.05
C SER A 508 -24.51 24.66 44.55
N GLY A 509 -23.89 23.51 44.21
CA GLY A 509 -24.24 22.75 43.01
C GLY A 509 -23.09 21.92 42.44
N GLN A 510 -23.07 20.63 42.77
CA GLN A 510 -22.12 19.61 42.35
C GLN A 510 -22.02 19.43 40.82
N ALA A 511 -20.81 19.21 40.30
CA ALA A 511 -20.48 18.09 39.39
C ALA A 511 -18.97 18.01 39.13
N ALA A 512 -18.47 16.79 39.11
CA ALA A 512 -17.07 16.38 39.21
C ALA A 512 -16.21 16.61 37.95
N ALA A 513 -14.93 16.89 38.19
CA ALA A 513 -13.85 16.89 37.20
C ALA A 513 -13.15 15.52 37.17
N VAL A 514 -12.81 15.06 35.97
CA VAL A 514 -11.89 13.94 35.72
C VAL A 514 -10.55 14.57 35.35
N ALA A 515 -9.49 14.19 36.07
CA ALA A 515 -8.11 14.60 35.81
C ALA A 515 -7.30 13.45 35.22
N GLU A 516 -6.45 13.81 34.26
CA GLU A 516 -5.39 13.02 33.65
C GLU A 516 -4.33 12.56 34.67
N ALA A 517 -3.67 11.43 34.39
CA ALA A 517 -2.35 11.14 34.94
C ALA A 517 -1.50 10.35 33.93
N ASP A 518 -0.28 10.86 33.75
CA ASP A 518 0.82 10.37 32.94
C ASP A 518 1.31 8.96 33.34
N HIS A 519 1.82 8.21 32.37
CA HIS A 519 2.47 6.90 32.58
C HIS A 519 4.00 7.05 32.66
N GLU A 520 4.55 6.74 33.84
CA GLU A 520 5.97 6.45 34.04
C GLU A 520 6.27 4.93 33.99
N ASN A 521 7.46 4.64 33.47
CA ASN A 521 8.12 3.34 33.40
C ASN A 521 8.25 2.64 34.77
N ILE A 522 7.97 1.34 34.82
CA ILE A 522 8.48 0.45 35.88
C ILE A 522 9.05 -0.83 35.26
N SER A 523 10.34 -0.99 35.46
CA SER A 523 11.11 -2.23 35.40
C SER A 523 11.00 -2.97 36.73
N VAL A 524 10.83 -4.30 36.71
CA VAL A 524 11.10 -5.13 37.90
C VAL A 524 11.69 -6.47 37.51
N ASN A 525 12.74 -6.81 38.25
CA ASN A 525 13.47 -8.06 38.27
C ASN A 525 13.28 -8.66 39.66
N SER A 526 12.93 -9.94 39.78
CA SER A 526 13.16 -10.73 41.01
C SER A 526 12.92 -12.22 40.75
N GLY A 527 13.89 -13.04 41.17
CA GLY A 527 13.81 -14.49 41.22
C GLY A 527 13.52 -15.03 42.62
N GLU A 528 13.66 -16.36 42.74
CA GLU A 528 13.44 -17.26 43.90
C GLU A 528 11.95 -17.53 44.21
N GLY A 529 11.43 -18.74 44.45
CA GLY A 529 11.97 -20.08 44.60
C GLY A 529 11.02 -20.92 45.47
N VAL A 530 10.98 -22.25 45.24
CA VAL A 530 10.69 -23.34 46.21
C VAL A 530 9.25 -23.94 46.32
N GLU A 531 9.23 -25.28 46.16
CA GLU A 531 8.37 -26.37 46.72
C GLU A 531 6.98 -26.77 46.15
N GLU A 532 6.97 -27.94 45.48
CA GLU A 532 5.96 -29.02 45.55
C GLU A 532 6.11 -29.82 46.87
N PRO A 533 5.13 -30.60 47.42
CA PRO A 533 4.45 -31.77 46.77
C PRO A 533 3.04 -32.12 47.37
N PRO A 534 2.51 -33.39 47.37
CA PRO A 534 2.16 -34.31 46.27
C PRO A 534 0.69 -34.84 46.31
N ALA A 535 0.41 -35.78 45.38
CA ALA A 535 -0.79 -36.54 45.04
C ALA A 535 -1.61 -37.24 46.17
N GLY A 536 -2.91 -37.49 45.88
CA GLY A 536 -3.79 -38.36 46.68
C GLY A 536 -5.16 -38.69 46.05
N THR A 537 -5.26 -39.92 45.55
CA THR A 537 -6.36 -40.81 45.13
C THR A 537 -7.82 -40.71 45.67
N ARG A 538 -8.75 -41.09 44.76
CA ARG A 538 -9.97 -41.97 44.89
C ARG A 538 -11.22 -41.53 45.69
N GLY A 539 -12.40 -41.73 45.06
CA GLY A 539 -13.64 -42.17 45.74
C GLY A 539 -14.94 -41.56 45.20
N THR A 540 -15.66 -42.24 44.29
CA THR A 540 -17.00 -42.86 44.50
C THR A 540 -18.23 -41.92 44.44
N ASP A 541 -19.03 -42.11 43.38
CA ASP A 541 -20.52 -41.98 43.31
C ASP A 541 -21.24 -42.76 44.45
N PRO A 542 -22.59 -42.73 44.64
CA PRO A 542 -23.68 -42.12 43.85
C PRO A 542 -24.79 -41.40 44.68
N THR A 543 -25.71 -40.67 44.04
CA THR A 543 -27.18 -40.71 44.38
C THR A 543 -28.06 -39.99 43.34
N THR A 544 -28.96 -40.75 42.72
CA THR A 544 -30.23 -40.33 42.06
C THR A 544 -31.36 -40.26 43.14
N PRO A 545 -32.56 -39.66 42.96
CA PRO A 545 -33.56 -39.94 41.88
C PRO A 545 -34.34 -38.69 41.33
N SER A 546 -34.72 -38.61 40.05
CA SER A 546 -35.93 -39.08 39.33
C SER A 546 -37.23 -38.25 39.48
N LEU A 547 -37.92 -38.07 38.32
CA LEU A 547 -39.37 -37.80 38.03
C LEU A 547 -39.58 -36.50 37.23
N GLY A 548 -40.25 -36.48 36.06
CA GLY A 548 -40.96 -37.54 35.34
C GLY A 548 -41.39 -37.11 33.93
N GLU A 549 -41.60 -38.12 33.08
CA GLU A 549 -42.29 -38.08 31.77
C GLU A 549 -43.79 -37.86 31.93
N VAL A 550 -44.44 -37.30 30.90
CA VAL A 550 -45.69 -37.85 30.33
C VAL A 550 -45.69 -37.59 28.81
N ALA A 551 -45.95 -38.66 28.06
CA ALA A 551 -46.08 -38.72 26.59
C ALA A 551 -47.58 -38.94 26.18
N PRO A 552 -47.95 -39.52 25.01
CA PRO A 552 -48.70 -38.86 23.92
C PRO A 552 -50.02 -39.59 23.55
N ALA A 553 -50.69 -39.20 22.44
CA ALA A 553 -51.44 -40.07 21.49
C ALA A 553 -52.24 -39.22 20.44
N SER A 554 -52.01 -39.40 19.12
CA SER A 554 -52.82 -40.14 18.09
C SER A 554 -54.00 -39.33 17.50
N GLY A 555 -54.41 -39.33 16.23
CA GLY A 555 -54.20 -40.03 14.93
C GLY A 555 -55.20 -39.35 13.94
N GLU A 556 -55.17 -39.37 12.60
CA GLU A 556 -55.25 -40.51 11.67
C GLU A 556 -55.07 -40.04 10.19
N THR A 557 -54.34 -40.86 9.41
CA THR A 557 -54.49 -41.36 7.99
C THR A 557 -55.10 -40.49 6.86
N VAL A 558 -54.66 -40.51 5.58
CA VAL A 558 -54.64 -41.59 4.53
C VAL A 558 -53.72 -41.10 3.36
N ALA A 559 -52.63 -41.75 2.91
CA ALA A 559 -52.37 -42.93 2.04
C ALA A 559 -52.14 -42.68 0.52
N SER A 560 -51.35 -43.60 -0.08
CA SER A 560 -50.90 -43.84 -1.48
C SER A 560 -49.57 -43.18 -1.91
N GLU A 561 -48.41 -43.88 -1.92
CA GLU A 561 -47.91 -45.02 -2.74
C GLU A 561 -47.17 -44.59 -4.03
N SER A 562 -45.85 -44.79 -4.09
CA SER A 562 -45.16 -45.68 -5.06
C SER A 562 -43.62 -45.55 -4.98
N GLU A 563 -42.95 -46.69 -5.03
CA GLU A 563 -41.52 -46.93 -4.89
C GLU A 563 -40.72 -46.72 -6.20
N GLY A 564 -39.41 -46.44 -6.09
CA GLY A 564 -38.42 -46.65 -7.16
C GLY A 564 -37.14 -45.78 -7.05
N PRO A 565 -35.94 -46.26 -7.44
CA PRO A 565 -34.80 -46.28 -6.50
C PRO A 565 -33.61 -45.34 -6.82
N LEU A 566 -32.73 -45.27 -5.80
CA LEU A 566 -31.29 -44.94 -5.79
C LEU A 566 -30.63 -44.51 -7.11
N THR A 567 -29.95 -43.35 -7.08
CA THR A 567 -28.53 -43.21 -7.46
C THR A 567 -27.94 -41.91 -6.88
N THR A 568 -26.97 -42.04 -5.99
CA THR A 568 -25.95 -41.02 -5.71
C THR A 568 -24.93 -40.97 -6.84
N PRO A 569 -24.37 -39.80 -7.20
CA PRO A 569 -23.06 -39.76 -7.83
C PRO A 569 -22.00 -39.34 -6.80
N ALA A 570 -20.96 -40.17 -6.77
CA ALA A 570 -19.73 -39.96 -6.05
C ALA A 570 -18.87 -38.86 -6.69
N ALA A 571 -17.90 -38.43 -5.91
CA ALA A 571 -16.80 -37.54 -6.23
C ALA A 571 -16.08 -37.87 -7.55
N GLU A 572 -15.66 -36.81 -8.25
CA GLU A 572 -14.47 -36.85 -9.10
C GLU A 572 -13.53 -35.70 -8.71
N SER A 573 -12.37 -36.10 -8.20
CA SER A 573 -11.20 -35.28 -7.98
C SER A 573 -10.45 -35.12 -9.30
N THR A 574 -10.30 -33.90 -9.80
CA THR A 574 -9.41 -33.61 -10.92
C THR A 574 -8.13 -32.98 -10.40
N ALA A 575 -7.09 -33.83 -10.35
CA ALA A 575 -5.72 -33.44 -10.12
C ALA A 575 -5.24 -32.53 -11.27
N ASN A 576 -4.90 -31.28 -10.95
CA ASN A 576 -4.29 -30.36 -11.89
C ASN A 576 -2.75 -30.55 -11.82
N GLN A 577 -2.20 -31.34 -12.75
CA GLN A 577 -0.76 -31.47 -12.97
C GLN A 577 -0.28 -30.34 -13.88
N LEU A 578 0.59 -29.49 -13.35
CA LEU A 578 1.38 -28.54 -14.15
C LEU A 578 2.51 -29.29 -14.91
N PRO A 579 2.85 -28.86 -16.14
CA PRO A 579 3.75 -29.60 -17.01
C PRO A 579 5.22 -29.37 -16.65
N ALA A 580 5.95 -30.48 -16.49
CA ALA A 580 7.40 -30.49 -16.42
C ALA A 580 8.02 -30.57 -17.83
N SER A 581 9.09 -29.80 -17.97
CA SER A 581 10.04 -29.64 -19.06
C SER A 581 10.53 -30.93 -19.75
N SER A 582 10.67 -30.85 -21.08
CA SER A 582 11.42 -31.78 -21.94
C SER A 582 12.89 -31.96 -21.52
N PRO A 583 13.53 -33.05 -21.99
CA PRO A 583 14.59 -32.82 -22.99
C PRO A 583 14.72 -33.91 -24.10
N GLU A 584 15.57 -33.54 -25.07
CA GLU A 584 16.34 -34.37 -26.03
C GLU A 584 15.76 -34.82 -27.39
N ALA A 585 16.22 -34.09 -28.42
CA ALA A 585 17.07 -34.55 -29.51
C ALA A 585 16.70 -35.85 -30.27
N ALA A 586 16.26 -35.69 -31.52
CA ALA A 586 16.45 -36.68 -32.57
C ALA A 586 16.72 -35.99 -33.92
N ALA A 587 17.83 -36.38 -34.54
CA ALA A 587 18.32 -35.96 -35.83
C ALA A 587 17.40 -36.42 -36.98
N SER A 588 17.22 -35.58 -38.00
CA SER A 588 16.59 -35.97 -39.26
C SER A 588 17.65 -36.17 -40.34
N GLU A 589 17.90 -37.42 -40.74
CA GLU A 589 18.44 -37.75 -42.05
C GLU A 589 17.30 -37.77 -43.07
N LYS A 590 17.48 -37.03 -44.17
CA LYS A 590 16.69 -37.14 -45.40
C LYS A 590 17.42 -38.08 -46.37
N PRO A 591 16.74 -38.89 -47.18
CA PRO A 591 17.33 -39.50 -48.35
C PRO A 591 17.19 -38.59 -49.60
N GLU A 592 18.25 -38.65 -50.43
CA GLU A 592 18.32 -38.52 -51.90
C GLU A 592 17.06 -39.04 -52.62
N THR A 593 16.58 -38.63 -53.79
CA THR A 593 17.05 -38.01 -55.06
C THR A 593 15.75 -37.68 -55.83
N ASP A 594 15.61 -36.60 -56.60
CA ASP A 594 16.01 -36.42 -58.01
C ASP A 594 15.75 -34.95 -58.41
#